data_AF-A0A960R2G9-F1
#
_entry.id   AF-A0A960R2G9-F1
#
_cell.length_a   1.000
_cell.length_b   1.000
_cell.length_c   1.000
_cell.angle_alpha   90.00
_cell.angle_beta   90.00
_cell.angle_gamma   90.00
#
_symmetry.space_group_name_H-M   'P 1'
#
loop_
_entity.id
_entity.type
_entity.pdbx_description
1 polymer ?
#
loop_
_entity_poly.entity_id
_entity_poly.type
_entity_poly.pdbx_seq_one_letter_code
_entity_poly.pdbx_strand_id
1 'polypeptide(L)'
;MKGMQGNFNHVSVVIVWWGGVILLVMGLLKIGIYALGVLKPGLYEGISSVTVKRFFTGKGNRLVFGLGGLITAAVGGFFMVAAKGLELLMEHLSL
;
A
#
# COMPACT_ATOMS: atom_id res chain seq x y z
N MET A 1 -24.08 -27.42 1.67
CA MET A 1 -23.93 -25.94 1.60
C MET A 1 -22.84 -25.39 2.52
N LYS A 2 -22.60 -25.94 3.73
CA LYS A 2 -21.51 -25.49 4.64
C LYS A 2 -20.08 -25.55 4.04
N GLY A 3 -19.76 -26.56 3.22
CA GLY A 3 -18.43 -26.70 2.61
C GLY A 3 -18.07 -25.65 1.52
N MET A 4 -19.05 -25.10 0.81
CA MET A 4 -18.80 -24.03 -0.16
C MET A 4 -18.55 -22.68 0.52
N GLN A 5 -19.22 -22.44 1.65
CA GLN A 5 -19.10 -21.18 2.40
C GLN A 5 -17.73 -21.06 3.09
N GLY A 6 -17.17 -22.16 3.59
CA GLY A 6 -15.79 -22.19 4.10
C GLY A 6 -14.73 -21.88 3.04
N ASN A 7 -14.90 -22.38 1.80
CA ASN A 7 -13.96 -22.12 0.71
C ASN A 7 -14.01 -20.66 0.23
N PHE A 8 -15.20 -20.06 0.15
CA PHE A 8 -15.37 -18.63 -0.19
C PHE A 8 -14.74 -17.70 0.85
N ASN A 9 -14.87 -18.03 2.14
CA ASN A 9 -14.26 -17.26 3.22
C ASN A 9 -12.73 -17.29 3.13
N HIS A 10 -12.14 -18.45 2.84
CA HIS A 10 -10.70 -18.60 2.71
C HIS A 10 -10.14 -17.80 1.51
N VAL A 11 -10.82 -17.85 0.36
CA VAL A 11 -10.43 -17.07 -0.83
C VAL A 11 -10.52 -15.57 -0.57
N SER A 12 -11.56 -15.13 0.15
CA SER A 12 -11.75 -13.71 0.47
C SER A 12 -10.65 -13.16 1.37
N VAL A 13 -10.24 -13.90 2.40
CA VAL A 13 -9.12 -13.53 3.29
C VAL A 13 -7.82 -13.40 2.51
N VAL A 14 -7.55 -14.34 1.60
CA VAL A 14 -6.35 -14.32 0.75
C VAL A 14 -6.32 -13.09 -0.16
N ILE A 15 -7.43 -12.76 -0.80
CA ILE A 15 -7.54 -11.57 -1.67
C ILE A 15 -7.29 -10.29 -0.87
N VAL A 16 -7.91 -10.16 0.32
CA VAL A 16 -7.74 -8.99 1.19
C VAL A 16 -6.30 -8.87 1.67
N TRP A 17 -5.66 -9.98 2.02
CA TRP A 17 -4.25 -9.99 2.42
C TRP A 17 -3.33 -9.53 1.30
N TRP A 18 -3.47 -10.09 0.09
CA TRP A 18 -2.67 -9.69 -1.08
C TRP A 18 -2.93 -8.24 -1.48
N GLY A 19 -4.17 -7.77 -1.40
CA GLY A 19 -4.53 -6.36 -1.61
C GLY A 19 -3.84 -5.44 -0.60
N GLY A 20 -3.80 -5.83 0.67
CA GLY A 20 -3.08 -5.11 1.72
C GLY A 20 -1.57 -5.02 1.46
N VAL A 21 -0.93 -6.11 1.05
CA VAL A 21 0.49 -6.16 0.68
C VAL A 21 0.80 -5.22 -0.47
N ILE A 22 -0.01 -5.24 -1.53
CA ILE A 22 0.19 -4.37 -2.70
C ILE A 22 0.11 -2.90 -2.30
N LEU A 23 -0.91 -2.51 -1.52
CA LEU A 23 -1.06 -1.15 -1.02
C LEU A 23 0.13 -0.73 -0.14
N LEU A 24 0.62 -1.62 0.71
CA LEU A 24 1.76 -1.36 1.57
C LEU A 24 3.04 -1.12 0.75
N VAL A 25 3.32 -1.97 -0.23
CA VAL A 25 4.47 -1.80 -1.15
C VAL A 25 4.34 -0.50 -1.93
N MET A 26 3.16 -0.17 -2.48
CA MET A 26 2.93 1.07 -3.20
C MET A 26 3.11 2.31 -2.31
N GLY A 27 2.64 2.26 -1.06
CA GLY A 27 2.83 3.32 -0.08
C GLY A 27 4.30 3.56 0.25
N LEU A 28 5.03 2.49 0.55
CA LEU A 28 6.47 2.54 0.82
C LEU A 28 7.26 3.04 -0.40
N LEU A 29 6.90 2.61 -1.61
CA LEU A 29 7.54 3.09 -2.84
C LEU A 29 7.38 4.61 -3.00
N LYS A 30 6.17 5.14 -2.77
CA LYS A 30 5.92 6.60 -2.80
C LYS A 30 6.75 7.34 -1.77
N ILE A 31 6.84 6.82 -0.54
CA ILE A 31 7.68 7.39 0.52
C ILE A 31 9.16 7.36 0.10
N GLY A 32 9.63 6.27 -0.50
CA GLY A 32 10.99 6.12 -0.99
C GLY A 32 11.32 7.12 -2.11
N ILE A 33 10.44 7.27 -3.10
CA ILE A 33 10.57 8.26 -4.19
C ILE A 33 10.62 9.69 -3.62
N TYR A 34 9.75 9.98 -2.65
CA TYR A 34 9.75 11.25 -1.91
C TYR A 34 11.09 11.47 -1.18
N ALA A 35 11.55 10.51 -0.39
CA ALA A 35 12.80 10.59 0.37
C ALA A 35 14.01 10.78 -0.57
N LEU A 36 14.08 10.05 -1.68
CA LEU A 36 15.11 10.20 -2.70
C LEU A 36 15.10 11.61 -3.33
N GLY A 37 13.91 12.18 -3.57
CA GLY A 37 13.77 13.55 -4.07
C GLY A 37 14.06 14.65 -3.06
N VAL A 38 14.03 14.35 -1.77
CA VAL A 38 14.51 15.25 -0.71
C VAL A 38 16.03 15.14 -0.56
N LEU A 39 16.58 13.91 -0.54
CA LEU A 39 18.00 13.65 -0.31
C LEU A 39 18.91 13.99 -1.50
N LYS A 40 18.41 13.82 -2.74
CA LYS A 40 19.15 14.16 -3.96
C LYS A 40 18.22 14.93 -4.94
N PRO A 41 18.15 16.26 -4.83
CA PRO A 41 17.33 17.06 -5.75
C PRO A 41 17.74 16.95 -7.23
N GLY A 42 18.99 16.56 -7.51
CA GLY A 42 19.53 16.34 -8.86
C GLY A 42 19.14 15.02 -9.53
N LEU A 43 18.57 14.05 -8.80
CA LEU A 43 18.28 12.71 -9.33
C LEU A 43 17.22 12.72 -10.46
N TYR A 44 16.41 13.78 -10.51
CA TYR A 44 15.36 13.97 -11.51
C TYR A 44 15.75 15.01 -12.58
N GLU A 45 17.02 15.42 -12.66
CA GLU A 45 17.49 16.39 -13.67
C GLU A 45 17.47 15.84 -15.09
N GLY A 46 17.65 14.53 -15.26
CA GLY A 46 17.56 13.87 -16.57
C GLY A 46 16.14 13.75 -17.15
N ILE A 47 15.11 14.13 -16.40
CA ILE A 47 13.72 14.12 -16.90
C ILE A 47 13.49 15.38 -17.72
N SER A 48 13.40 15.25 -19.05
CA SER A 48 13.19 16.40 -19.96
C SER A 48 11.82 17.07 -19.77
N SER A 49 10.81 16.31 -19.34
CA SER A 49 9.48 16.85 -19.08
C SER A 49 9.38 17.51 -17.72
N VAL A 50 9.17 18.84 -17.73
CA VAL A 50 9.01 19.67 -16.51
C VAL A 50 7.81 19.21 -15.68
N THR A 51 6.72 18.79 -16.31
CA THR A 51 5.52 18.28 -15.63
C THR A 51 5.82 17.00 -14.87
N VAL A 52 6.50 16.05 -15.52
CA VAL A 52 6.90 14.78 -14.90
C VAL A 52 7.91 15.04 -13.79
N LYS A 53 8.90 15.92 -14.02
CA LYS A 53 9.86 16.33 -13.00
C LYS A 53 9.17 16.95 -11.78
N ARG A 54 8.18 17.83 -11.96
CA ARG A 54 7.40 18.42 -10.85
C ARG A 54 6.55 17.40 -10.12
N PHE A 55 5.97 16.43 -10.84
CA PHE A 55 5.21 15.32 -10.26
C PHE A 55 6.10 14.43 -9.37
N PHE A 56 7.27 14.01 -9.86
CA PHE A 56 8.21 13.15 -9.11
C PHE A 56 8.99 13.88 -8.02
N THR A 57 9.40 15.13 -8.24
CA THR A 57 10.13 15.92 -7.23
C THR A 57 9.19 16.52 -6.17
N GLY A 58 7.88 16.47 -6.40
CA GLY A 58 6.85 17.07 -5.56
C GLY A 58 6.96 18.60 -5.45
N LYS A 59 7.67 19.29 -6.36
CA LYS A 59 7.72 20.76 -6.43
C LYS A 59 6.32 21.30 -6.76
N GLY A 60 5.50 21.47 -5.72
CA GLY A 60 4.11 21.90 -5.77
C GLY A 60 3.23 21.23 -4.71
N ASN A 61 3.51 19.97 -4.33
CA ASN A 61 2.70 19.24 -3.33
C ASN A 61 3.45 18.08 -2.63
N ARG A 62 4.71 18.33 -2.24
CA ARG A 62 5.61 17.38 -1.54
C ARG A 62 4.96 16.71 -0.33
N LEU A 63 4.19 17.48 0.44
CA LEU A 63 3.43 16.98 1.59
C LEU A 63 2.38 15.94 1.17
N VAL A 64 1.63 16.17 0.09
CA VAL A 64 0.59 15.25 -0.38
C VAL A 64 1.18 13.96 -0.95
N PHE A 65 2.37 14.00 -1.54
CA PHE A 65 3.03 12.77 -2.02
C PHE A 65 3.57 11.92 -0.86
N GLY A 66 4.21 12.55 0.13
CA GLY A 66 4.68 11.89 1.35
C GLY A 66 3.54 11.37 2.22
N LEU A 67 2.57 12.23 2.58
CA LEU A 67 1.37 11.87 3.34
C LEU A 67 0.53 10.84 2.59
N GLY A 68 0.39 10.97 1.27
CA GLY A 68 -0.32 10.00 0.44
C GLY A 68 0.34 8.63 0.48
N GLY A 69 1.68 8.56 0.44
CA GLY A 69 2.43 7.31 0.64
C GLY A 69 2.22 6.71 2.03
N LEU A 70 2.27 7.54 3.07
CA LEU A 70 2.02 7.15 4.47
C LEU A 70 0.61 6.60 4.69
N ILE A 71 -0.41 7.30 4.19
CA ILE A 71 -1.82 6.85 4.27
C ILE A 71 -2.00 5.54 3.49
N THR A 72 -1.43 5.42 2.28
CA THR A 72 -1.53 4.18 1.49
C THR A 72 -0.88 3.01 2.23
N ALA A 73 0.28 3.21 2.85
CA ALA A 73 0.96 2.19 3.64
C ALA A 73 0.16 1.81 4.90
N ALA A 74 -0.41 2.79 5.61
CA ALA A 74 -1.24 2.55 6.80
C ALA A 74 -2.51 1.77 6.45
N VAL A 75 -3.18 2.10 5.35
CA VAL A 75 -4.35 1.37 4.85
C VAL A 75 -3.97 -0.06 4.45
N GLY A 76 -2.86 -0.25 3.73
CA GLY A 76 -2.35 -1.57 3.39
C GLY A 76 -2.07 -2.43 4.63
N GLY A 77 -1.39 -1.86 5.63
CA GLY A 77 -1.13 -2.53 6.90
C GLY A 77 -2.42 -2.88 7.67
N PHE A 78 -3.40 -1.98 7.69
CA PHE A 78 -4.71 -2.24 8.29
C PHE A 78 -5.41 -3.43 7.63
N PHE A 79 -5.43 -3.51 6.29
CA PHE A 79 -6.01 -4.66 5.58
C PHE A 79 -5.29 -5.97 5.88
N MET A 80 -3.96 -5.95 6.04
CA MET A 80 -3.20 -7.14 6.42
C MET A 80 -3.53 -7.62 7.85
N VAL A 81 -3.60 -6.70 8.81
CA VAL A 81 -3.96 -7.01 10.20
C VAL A 81 -5.41 -7.51 10.27
N ALA A 82 -6.33 -6.87 9.56
CA ALA A 82 -7.72 -7.28 9.49
C ALA A 82 -7.87 -8.68 8.87
N ALA A 83 -7.13 -8.97 7.79
CA ALA A 83 -7.12 -10.30 7.17
C ALA A 83 -6.61 -11.38 8.13
N LYS A 84 -5.51 -11.11 8.85
CA LYS A 84 -4.95 -12.05 9.84
C LYS A 84 -5.84 -12.23 11.07
N GLY A 85 -6.48 -11.16 11.55
CA GLY A 85 -7.45 -11.23 12.64
C GLY A 85 -8.69 -12.03 12.25
N LEU A 86 -9.17 -11.87 11.00
CA LEU A 86 -10.28 -12.64 10.46
C LEU A 86 -9.93 -14.13 10.28
N GLU A 87 -8.71 -14.43 9.82
CA GLU A 87 -8.18 -15.79 9.70
C GLU A 87 -8.19 -16.52 11.06
N LEU A 88 -7.64 -15.87 12.10
CA LEU A 88 -7.61 -16.41 13.48
C LEU A 88 -9.02 -16.59 14.07
N LEU A 89 -9.94 -15.64 13.81
CA LEU A 89 -11.31 -15.73 14.28
C LEU A 89 -12.06 -16.90 13.62
N MET A 90 -11.84 -17.12 12.31
CA MET A 90 -12.42 -18.24 11.58
C MET A 90 -11.87 -19.58 12.06
N GLU A 91 -10.57 -19.66 12.36
CA GLU A 91 -9.96 -20.84 12.96
C GLU A 91 -10.60 -21.16 14.31
N HIS A 92 -10.81 -20.16 15.17
CA HIS A 92 -11.42 -20.34 16.49
C HIS A 92 -12.92 -20.68 16.44
N LEU A 93 -13.66 -20.17 15.45
CA LEU A 93 -15.09 -20.45 15.25
C LEU A 93 -15.36 -21.76 14.49
N SER A 94 -14.32 -22.45 14.01
CA SER A 94 -14.45 -23.73 13.30
C SER A 94 -14.58 -24.97 14.20
N LEU A 95 -15.03 -24.78 15.45
CA LEU A 95 -15.60 -25.81 16.32
C LEU A 95 -17.06 -26.14 15.94
#